data_AF-A0A0P7W0G5-F1
#
_entry.id   AF-A0A0P7W0G5-F1
#
_cell.length_a   1.000
_cell.length_b   1.000
_cell.length_c   1.000
_cell.angle_alpha   90.00
_cell.angle_beta   90.00
_cell.angle_gamma   90.00
#
_symmetry.space_group_name_H-M   'P 1'
#
loop_
_entity.id
_entity.type
_entity.pdbx_description
1 polymer ?
#
loop_
_entity_poly.entity_id
_entity_poly.type
_entity_poly.pdbx_seq_one_letter_code
_entity_poly.pdbx_strand_id
1 'polypeptide(L)'
;MNPGFGAAELIIIVILALVVVGPKDLPLMMRKAGRFIGQMRSMARDFQNSFDELGREAEMAELKKEIEALKNANPVSQVTDELRAAEADLKRSALDKPHPRAAKPAQPPLGNEDMLPLKSGTDTKPPAPSSKATQD
;
A
#
# COMPACT_ATOMS: atom_id res chain seq x y z
N MET A 1 -9.27 -13.71 26.59
CA MET A 1 -10.14 -12.64 26.09
C MET A 1 -9.37 -11.98 24.96
N ASN A 2 -9.51 -12.50 23.74
CA ASN A 2 -8.82 -11.91 22.60
C ASN A 2 -9.52 -10.57 22.37
N PRO A 3 -8.84 -9.41 22.49
CA PRO A 3 -9.45 -8.13 22.14
C PRO A 3 -9.74 -8.21 20.65
N GLY A 4 -10.96 -8.61 20.32
CA GLY A 4 -11.33 -9.05 18.99
C GLY A 4 -12.53 -8.26 18.52
N PHE A 5 -12.38 -7.64 17.36
CA PHE A 5 -13.40 -7.25 16.38
C PHE A 5 -14.77 -6.90 16.97
N GLY A 6 -14.76 -6.16 18.07
CA GLY A 6 -15.95 -5.73 18.78
C GLY A 6 -16.36 -4.32 18.34
N ALA A 7 -17.54 -3.88 18.75
CA ALA A 7 -18.02 -2.52 18.46
C ALA A 7 -16.99 -1.44 18.83
N ALA A 8 -16.24 -1.63 19.92
CA ALA A 8 -15.17 -0.71 20.33
C ALA A 8 -14.00 -0.63 19.33
N GLU A 9 -13.59 -1.75 18.73
CA GLU A 9 -12.47 -1.78 17.78
C GLU A 9 -12.86 -1.18 16.43
N LEU A 10 -14.10 -1.42 15.98
CA LEU A 10 -14.65 -0.73 14.81
C LEU A 10 -14.67 0.79 15.00
N ILE A 11 -15.01 1.28 16.19
CA ILE A 11 -14.98 2.71 16.49
C ILE A 11 -13.54 3.27 16.36
N ILE A 12 -12.53 2.55 16.85
CA ILE A 12 -11.12 2.96 16.72
C ILE A 12 -10.73 3.05 15.24
N ILE A 13 -11.08 2.06 14.43
CA ILE A 13 -10.79 2.06 12.98
C ILE A 13 -11.49 3.23 12.30
N VAL A 14 -12.76 3.51 12.63
CA VAL A 14 -13.50 4.66 12.08
C VAL A 14 -12.80 5.97 12.44
N ILE A 15 -12.38 6.16 13.69
CA ILE A 15 -11.65 7.36 14.10
C ILE A 15 -10.34 7.50 13.32
N LEU A 16 -9.56 6.42 13.20
CA LEU A 16 -8.32 6.42 12.40
C LEU A 16 -8.59 6.79 10.94
N ALA A 17 -9.63 6.21 10.34
CA ALA A 17 -10.03 6.54 8.98
C ALA A 17 -10.41 8.02 8.83
N LEU A 18 -11.11 8.60 9.81
CA LEU A 18 -11.45 10.03 9.81
C LEU A 18 -10.22 10.93 9.93
N VAL A 19 -9.20 10.53 10.70
CA VAL A 19 -7.95 11.32 10.85
C VAL A 19 -7.07 11.22 9.61
N VAL A 20 -6.91 10.02 9.06
CA VAL A 20 -6.03 9.77 7.91
C VAL A 20 -6.63 10.31 6.61
N VAL A 21 -7.91 10.04 6.37
CA VAL A 21 -8.60 10.44 5.13
C VAL A 21 -9.22 11.83 5.27
N GLY A 22 -9.68 12.18 6.47
CA GLY A 22 -10.44 13.40 6.73
C GLY A 22 -11.94 13.13 6.86
N PRO A 23 -12.65 13.83 7.77
CA PRO A 23 -14.06 13.57 8.07
C PRO A 23 -15.02 13.91 6.93
N LYS A 24 -14.58 14.77 5.98
CA LYS A 24 -15.36 15.14 4.79
C LYS A 24 -15.11 14.23 3.60
N ASP A 25 -13.92 13.62 3.54
CA ASP A 25 -13.50 12.81 2.40
C ASP A 25 -13.93 11.36 2.52
N LEU A 26 -13.99 10.81 3.74
CA LEU A 26 -14.51 9.46 4.00
C LEU A 26 -15.95 9.27 3.43
N PRO A 27 -16.94 10.13 3.72
CA PRO A 27 -18.29 9.98 3.14
C PRO A 27 -18.30 10.17 1.62
N LEU A 28 -17.45 11.05 1.07
CA LEU A 28 -17.34 11.24 -0.37
C LEU A 28 -16.76 9.99 -1.07
N MET A 29 -15.74 9.37 -0.47
CA MET A 29 -15.14 8.13 -0.95
C MET A 29 -16.11 6.95 -0.85
N MET A 30 -16.86 6.81 0.25
CA MET A 30 -17.90 5.79 0.35
C MET A 30 -18.98 5.95 -0.73
N ARG A 31 -19.35 7.18 -1.09
CA ARG A 31 -20.29 7.43 -2.21
C ARG A 31 -19.70 7.06 -3.56
N LYS A 32 -18.38 7.14 -3.75
CA LYS A 32 -17.70 6.70 -4.99
C LYS A 32 -17.59 5.18 -5.03
N ALA A 33 -17.11 4.56 -3.95
CA ALA A 33 -17.01 3.11 -3.79
C ALA A 33 -18.39 2.45 -3.93
N GLY A 34 -19.43 3.00 -3.30
CA GLY A 34 -20.79 2.49 -3.41
C GLY A 34 -21.36 2.57 -4.83
N ARG A 35 -21.01 3.61 -5.59
CA ARG A 35 -21.39 3.70 -7.02
C ARG A 35 -20.68 2.63 -7.85
N PHE A 36 -19.38 2.41 -7.62
CA PHE A 36 -18.60 1.38 -8.31
C PHE A 36 -19.12 -0.03 -7.98
N ILE A 37 -19.32 -0.34 -6.69
CA ILE A 37 -19.90 -1.61 -6.24
C ILE A 37 -21.31 -1.78 -6.79
N GLY A 38 -22.11 -0.71 -6.85
CA GLY A 38 -23.45 -0.74 -7.43
C GLY A 38 -23.45 -1.07 -8.92
N GLN A 39 -22.52 -0.49 -9.68
CA GLN A 39 -22.32 -0.81 -11.11
C GLN A 39 -21.87 -2.26 -11.31
N MET A 40 -20.86 -2.71 -10.54
CA MET A 40 -20.39 -4.10 -10.56
C MET A 40 -21.51 -5.08 -10.18
N ARG A 41 -22.34 -4.76 -9.18
CA ARG A 41 -23.51 -5.56 -8.80
C ARG A 41 -24.52 -5.63 -9.94
N SER A 42 -24.71 -4.54 -10.69
CA SER A 42 -25.62 -4.53 -11.85
C SER A 42 -25.10 -5.41 -12.97
N MET A 43 -23.84 -5.24 -13.34
CA MET A 43 -23.18 -6.10 -14.32
C MET A 43 -23.28 -7.57 -13.91
N ALA A 44 -23.00 -7.89 -12.63
CA ALA A 44 -23.11 -9.25 -12.13
C ALA A 44 -24.54 -9.83 -12.22
N ARG A 45 -25.59 -9.00 -12.11
CA ARG A 45 -26.98 -9.44 -12.34
C ARG A 45 -27.22 -9.73 -13.81
N ASP A 46 -26.71 -8.90 -14.71
CA ASP A 46 -26.85 -9.11 -16.15
C ASP A 46 -26.07 -10.36 -16.60
N PHE A 47 -24.90 -10.60 -16.01
CA PHE A 47 -24.15 -11.84 -16.15
C PHE A 47 -24.93 -13.04 -15.60
N GLN A 48 -25.50 -12.96 -14.39
CA GLN A 48 -26.33 -14.04 -13.84
C GLN A 48 -27.49 -14.39 -14.77
N ASN A 49 -28.22 -13.38 -15.25
CA ASN A 49 -29.31 -13.58 -16.20
C ASN A 49 -28.82 -14.22 -17.52
N SER A 50 -27.68 -13.76 -18.05
CA SER A 50 -27.07 -14.32 -19.27
C SER A 50 -26.55 -15.74 -19.05
N PHE A 51 -25.97 -16.03 -17.88
CA PHE A 51 -25.50 -17.35 -17.50
C PHE A 51 -26.67 -18.31 -17.23
N ASP A 52 -27.79 -17.84 -16.70
CA ASP A 52 -29.00 -18.64 -16.52
C ASP A 52 -29.66 -18.95 -17.88
N GLU A 53 -29.58 -18.02 -18.84
CA GLU A 53 -30.09 -18.20 -20.21
C GLU A 53 -29.20 -19.12 -21.08
N LEU A 54 -27.88 -19.07 -20.88
CA LEU A 54 -26.91 -20.03 -21.43
C LEU A 54 -26.86 -21.34 -20.62
N GLY A 55 -27.44 -21.34 -19.41
CA GLY A 55 -27.27 -22.34 -18.37
C GLY A 55 -28.33 -23.43 -18.33
N ARG A 56 -28.95 -23.75 -19.47
CA ARG A 56 -29.70 -24.99 -19.63
C ARG A 56 -28.99 -25.82 -20.69
N GLU A 57 -28.30 -26.86 -20.21
CA GLU A 57 -27.40 -27.80 -20.89
C GLU A 57 -25.91 -27.38 -21.06
N ALA A 58 -25.06 -28.05 -20.26
CA ALA A 58 -23.63 -28.34 -20.49
C ALA A 58 -22.50 -27.40 -19.99
N GLU A 59 -22.60 -26.07 -20.00
CA GLU A 59 -21.38 -25.24 -19.72
C GLU A 59 -21.15 -24.85 -18.25
N MET A 60 -22.20 -24.79 -17.41
CA MET A 60 -22.09 -24.32 -16.01
C MET A 60 -21.45 -25.32 -15.04
N ALA A 61 -21.53 -26.62 -15.34
CA ALA A 61 -20.98 -27.67 -14.49
C ALA A 61 -19.44 -27.73 -14.60
N GLU A 62 -18.92 -27.52 -15.81
CA GLU A 62 -17.49 -27.49 -16.11
C GLU A 62 -16.81 -26.30 -15.40
N LEU A 63 -17.39 -25.09 -15.51
CA LEU A 63 -16.87 -23.88 -14.87
C LEU A 63 -16.90 -23.95 -13.33
N LYS A 64 -17.95 -24.55 -12.75
CA LYS A 64 -18.01 -24.78 -11.28
C LYS A 64 -16.88 -25.71 -10.83
N LYS A 65 -16.61 -26.78 -11.58
CA LYS A 65 -15.54 -27.74 -11.28
C LYS A 65 -14.15 -27.10 -11.41
N GLU A 66 -13.95 -26.22 -12.41
CA GLU A 66 -12.70 -25.47 -12.58
C GLU A 66 -12.50 -24.45 -11.45
N ILE A 67 -13.55 -23.71 -11.06
CA ILE A 67 -13.49 -22.80 -9.91
C ILE A 67 -13.20 -23.56 -8.61
N GLU A 68 -13.83 -24.73 -8.39
CA GLU A 68 -13.53 -25.58 -7.24
C GLU A 68 -12.11 -26.13 -7.28
N ALA A 69 -11.60 -26.54 -8.45
CA ALA A 69 -10.22 -26.98 -8.61
C ALA A 69 -9.23 -25.85 -8.31
N LEU A 70 -9.49 -24.62 -8.77
CA LEU A 70 -8.67 -23.44 -8.44
C LEU A 70 -8.74 -23.08 -6.95
N LYS A 71 -9.94 -23.18 -6.36
CA LYS A 71 -10.15 -22.93 -4.93
C LYS A 71 -9.43 -23.97 -4.08
N ASN A 72 -9.42 -25.23 -4.50
CA ASN A 72 -8.71 -26.34 -3.86
C ASN A 72 -7.19 -26.29 -4.11
N ALA A 73 -6.76 -25.77 -5.28
CA ALA A 73 -5.34 -25.54 -5.58
C ALA A 73 -4.72 -24.43 -4.72
N ASN A 74 -5.55 -23.71 -3.96
CA ASN A 74 -5.17 -22.75 -2.92
C ASN A 74 -4.02 -21.81 -3.35
N PRO A 75 -4.03 -21.23 -4.57
CA PRO A 75 -2.94 -20.38 -5.05
C PRO A 75 -2.76 -19.15 -4.15
N VAL A 76 -3.84 -18.69 -3.53
CA VAL A 76 -3.81 -17.61 -2.54
C VAL A 76 -3.02 -18.03 -1.30
N SER A 77 -3.16 -19.28 -0.81
CA SER A 77 -2.40 -19.72 0.36
C SER A 77 -0.91 -19.81 0.05
N GLN A 78 -0.56 -20.31 -1.14
CA GLN A 78 0.85 -20.38 -1.60
C GLN A 78 1.48 -18.98 -1.66
N VAL A 79 0.79 -18.00 -2.25
CA VAL A 79 1.25 -16.62 -2.28
C VAL A 79 1.36 -16.02 -0.87
N THR A 80 0.40 -16.30 0.02
CA THR A 80 0.47 -15.81 1.41
C THR A 80 1.60 -16.45 2.19
N ASP A 81 1.91 -17.73 1.93
CA ASP A 81 2.99 -18.45 2.59
C ASP A 81 4.35 -17.94 2.12
N GLU A 82 4.52 -17.69 0.81
CA GLU A 82 5.71 -17.04 0.25
C GLU A 82 5.91 -15.63 0.82
N LEU A 83 4.83 -14.86 0.92
CA LEU A 83 4.87 -13.49 1.47
C LEU A 83 5.25 -13.51 2.96
N ARG A 84 4.72 -14.47 3.71
CA ARG A 84 5.04 -14.66 5.14
C ARG A 84 6.48 -15.14 5.35
N ALA A 85 6.99 -15.99 4.46
CA ALA A 85 8.38 -16.42 4.47
C ALA A 85 9.33 -15.26 4.16
N ALA A 86 9.02 -14.45 3.14
CA ALA A 86 9.78 -13.25 2.80
C ALA A 86 9.78 -12.21 3.94
N GLU A 87 8.63 -12.00 4.60
CA GLU A 87 8.52 -11.12 5.76
C GLU A 87 9.37 -11.63 6.95
N ALA A 88 9.36 -12.94 7.20
CA ALA A 88 10.18 -13.55 8.24
C ALA A 88 11.69 -13.40 7.98
N ASP A 89 12.11 -13.54 6.72
CA ASP A 89 13.51 -13.37 6.30
C ASP A 89 13.99 -11.91 6.39
N LEU A 90 13.13 -10.97 5.97
CA LEU A 90 13.33 -9.53 6.17
C LEU A 90 13.45 -9.17 7.64
N LYS A 91 12.57 -9.71 8.49
CA LYS A 91 12.58 -9.47 9.93
C LYS A 91 13.84 -10.06 10.58
N ARG A 92 14.27 -11.25 10.16
CA ARG A 92 15.49 -11.89 10.66
C ARG A 92 16.74 -11.14 10.22
N SER A 93 16.79 -10.69 8.97
CA SER A 93 17.86 -9.84 8.44
C SER A 93 17.90 -8.45 9.09
N ALA A 94 16.75 -7.94 9.54
CA ALA A 94 16.66 -6.70 10.31
C ALA A 94 17.08 -6.87 11.78
N LEU A 95 16.91 -8.06 12.37
CA LEU A 95 17.35 -8.38 13.73
C LEU A 95 18.84 -8.79 13.82
N ASP A 96 19.43 -9.33 12.74
CA ASP A 96 20.82 -9.83 12.71
C ASP A 96 21.84 -8.77 12.25
N LYS A 97 21.50 -7.48 12.33
CA LYS A 97 22.49 -6.41 12.16
C LYS A 97 23.21 -6.14 13.50
N PRO A 98 24.46 -6.60 13.69
CA PRO A 98 25.36 -5.89 14.59
C PRO A 98 25.51 -4.48 14.00
N HIS A 99 25.12 -3.47 14.76
CA HIS A 99 25.46 -2.10 14.43
C HIS A 99 26.98 -2.06 14.21
N PRO A 100 27.48 -1.59 13.05
CA PRO A 100 28.87 -1.18 12.97
C PRO A 100 29.01 0.06 13.84
N ARG A 101 29.32 -0.14 15.13
CA ARG A 101 29.95 0.91 15.92
C ARG A 101 31.43 0.89 15.62
N ALA A 102 31.82 1.66 14.62
CA ALA A 102 33.16 2.19 14.45
C ALA A 102 33.02 3.40 13.51
N ALA A 103 33.47 4.60 13.82
CA ALA A 103 34.08 5.15 15.02
C ALA A 103 33.81 6.65 14.97
N LYS A 104 33.58 7.28 16.13
CA LYS A 104 33.53 8.75 16.25
C LYS A 104 34.95 9.29 15.98
N PRO A 105 35.21 10.04 14.90
CA PRO A 105 36.48 10.75 14.77
C PRO A 105 36.48 11.90 15.78
N ALA A 106 37.54 11.91 16.60
CA ALA A 106 38.09 12.99 17.41
C ALA A 106 37.13 14.09 17.92
N GLN A 107 36.99 14.15 19.25
CA GLN A 107 36.58 15.36 19.94
C GLN A 107 37.55 16.50 19.53
N PRO A 108 37.07 17.63 19.01
CA PRO A 108 37.89 18.84 18.90
C PRO A 108 38.26 19.30 20.32
N PRO A 109 39.52 19.70 20.57
CA PRO A 109 39.88 20.25 21.86
C PRO A 109 39.07 21.52 22.13
N LEU A 110 38.64 21.60 23.39
CA LEU A 110 38.21 22.74 24.19
C LEU A 110 38.32 24.11 23.49
N GLY A 111 37.19 24.80 23.48
CA GLY A 111 37.06 26.14 22.95
C GLY A 111 37.75 27.21 23.77
N ASN A 112 37.61 28.42 23.21
CA ASN A 112 38.29 29.69 23.46
C ASN A 112 39.59 29.80 22.64
N GLU A 113 39.81 30.80 21.79
CA GLU A 113 39.40 32.20 21.82
C GLU A 113 39.33 32.74 20.37
N ASP A 114 38.56 33.81 20.21
CA ASP A 114 38.84 34.94 19.31
C ASP A 114 38.38 34.98 17.85
N MET A 115 37.53 36.01 17.63
CA MET A 115 37.37 36.86 16.45
C MET A 115 36.35 36.45 15.37
N LEU A 116 35.08 36.77 15.67
CA LEU A 116 34.18 37.68 14.91
C LEU A 116 34.76 38.37 13.64
N PRO A 117 33.91 38.93 12.74
CA PRO A 117 32.58 38.50 12.29
C PRO A 117 32.37 38.72 10.77
N LEU A 118 31.12 38.62 10.33
CA LEU A 118 30.48 39.39 9.24
C LEU A 118 30.48 38.87 7.78
N LYS A 119 29.28 39.06 7.23
CA LYS A 119 28.87 39.34 5.84
C LYS A 119 28.56 38.11 4.99
N SER A 120 27.29 37.83 4.68
CA SER A 120 26.33 38.60 3.85
C SER A 120 26.44 38.21 2.38
N GLY A 121 25.29 37.97 1.75
CA GLY A 121 25.15 37.89 0.30
C GLY A 121 24.64 36.53 -0.15
N THR A 122 23.33 36.34 -0.27
CA THR A 122 22.53 36.49 -1.50
C THR A 122 22.36 35.17 -2.25
N ASP A 123 21.09 34.80 -2.38
CA ASP A 123 20.43 34.10 -3.48
C ASP A 123 21.27 33.87 -4.74
N THR A 124 21.14 32.70 -5.37
CA THR A 124 20.59 32.60 -6.75
C THR A 124 20.30 31.13 -7.12
N LYS A 125 19.04 30.93 -7.51
CA LYS A 125 18.38 29.80 -8.18
C LYS A 125 19.13 29.28 -9.44
N PRO A 126 18.99 28.00 -9.83
CA PRO A 126 19.76 27.42 -10.94
C PRO A 126 19.21 27.73 -12.34
N PRO A 127 20.08 27.90 -13.34
CA PRO A 127 19.80 27.66 -14.77
C PRO A 127 20.67 26.48 -15.27
N ALA A 128 20.39 25.71 -16.31
CA ALA A 128 19.35 25.65 -17.34
C ALA A 128 19.58 24.33 -18.15
N PRO A 129 18.63 23.91 -19.01
CA PRO A 129 18.65 22.66 -19.78
C PRO A 129 19.30 22.80 -21.17
N SER A 130 19.69 21.69 -21.80
CA SER A 130 20.10 21.55 -23.21
C SER A 130 20.01 20.05 -23.58
N SER A 131 19.59 19.57 -24.76
CA SER A 131 19.25 20.16 -26.06
C SER A 131 18.38 19.16 -26.87
N LYS A 132 17.62 19.67 -27.84
CA LYS A 132 16.77 18.97 -28.83
C LYS A 132 17.59 18.45 -30.04
N ALA A 133 17.10 17.43 -30.76
CA ALA A 133 17.02 17.39 -32.23
C ALA A 133 16.45 16.05 -32.76
N THR A 134 15.23 16.06 -33.31
CA THR A 134 14.71 15.08 -34.28
C THR A 134 14.08 15.91 -35.39
N GLN A 135 14.66 15.80 -36.58
CA GLN A 135 14.21 16.42 -37.83
C GLN A 135 13.29 15.44 -38.58
N ASP A 136 12.42 16.04 -39.39
CA ASP A 136 11.56 15.50 -40.46
C ASP A 136 11.84 14.10 -40.99
#